data_AF-A0A151TFS2-F1
#
_entry.id   AF-A0A151TFS2-F1
#
_cell.length_a   1.000
_cell.length_b   1.000
_cell.length_c   1.000
_cell.angle_alpha   90.00
_cell.angle_beta   90.00
_cell.angle_gamma   90.00
#
_symmetry.space_group_name_H-M   'P 1'
#
loop_
_entity.id
_entity.type
_entity.pdbx_description
1 polymer ?
#
loop_
_entity_poly.entity_id
_entity_poly.type
_entity_poly.pdbx_seq_one_letter_code
_entity_poly.pdbx_strand_id
1 'polypeptide(L)'
;WKENGLRLIIVNVYAPCQRVARMGVWDEITVKRRLSSVNLWCVVGDFNSIRCEDERVSTSGMRGSQSDMRAFNEFIENMEVEDLPTIGRRFSWYKPNGTVRIRLDRILVSREWLLAWPGSTQMIMDRCISDHCPIKLQVSNSD
;
A
#
# COMPACT_ATOMS: atom_id res chain seq x y z
N TRP A 1 -5.02 7.74 19.21
CA TRP A 1 -4.67 6.34 19.54
C TRP A 1 -4.64 6.05 21.04
N LYS A 2 -4.01 6.89 21.88
CA LYS A 2 -3.88 6.62 23.33
C LYS A 2 -5.16 6.78 24.15
N GLU A 3 -6.14 7.56 23.70
CA GLU A 3 -7.28 7.94 24.56
C GLU A 3 -8.44 6.93 24.60
N ASN A 4 -8.55 6.00 23.63
CA ASN A 4 -9.73 5.14 23.50
C ASN A 4 -9.47 3.64 23.77
N GLY A 5 -8.25 3.23 24.15
CA GLY A 5 -7.92 1.82 24.40
C GLY A 5 -8.02 0.89 23.18
N LEU A 6 -8.08 1.45 21.96
CA LEU A 6 -8.21 0.68 20.74
C LEU A 6 -6.94 -0.14 20.48
N ARG A 7 -7.11 -1.44 20.27
CA ARG A 7 -6.03 -2.32 19.77
C ARG A 7 -6.03 -2.28 18.25
N LEU A 8 -4.86 -2.03 17.68
CA LEU A 8 -4.65 -2.00 16.24
C LEU A 8 -3.37 -2.77 15.88
N ILE A 9 -3.32 -3.25 14.65
CA ILE A 9 -2.15 -3.91 14.07
C ILE A 9 -1.65 -3.07 12.90
N ILE A 10 -0.36 -2.71 12.97
CA ILE A 10 0.34 -2.09 11.85
C ILE A 10 1.35 -3.10 11.32
N VAL A 11 1.25 -3.41 10.03
CA VAL A 11 2.19 -4.26 9.32
C VAL A 11 2.99 -3.38 8.38
N ASN A 12 4.30 -3.28 8.62
CA ASN A 12 5.21 -2.64 7.67
C ASN A 12 5.72 -3.68 6.68
N VAL A 13 5.53 -3.43 5.38
CA VAL A 13 5.86 -4.35 4.29
C VAL A 13 7.04 -3.82 3.49
N TYR A 14 8.01 -4.70 3.24
CA TYR A 14 9.02 -4.53 2.22
C TYR A 14 9.05 -5.81 1.38
N ALA A 15 8.23 -5.83 0.33
CA ALA A 15 8.00 -7.03 -0.45
C ALA A 15 9.13 -7.25 -1.48
N PRO A 16 9.60 -8.50 -1.69
CA PRO A 16 10.61 -8.79 -2.70
C PRO A 16 10.22 -8.37 -4.13
N CYS A 17 11.20 -8.03 -4.97
CA CYS A 17 10.97 -7.78 -6.39
C CYS A 17 10.60 -9.07 -7.15
N GLN A 18 11.04 -10.24 -6.67
CA GLN A 18 10.78 -11.54 -7.28
C GLN A 18 9.35 -12.00 -6.99
N ARG A 19 8.58 -12.28 -8.04
CA ARG A 19 7.15 -12.61 -7.98
C ARG A 19 6.79 -13.68 -6.94
N VAL A 20 7.49 -14.83 -6.95
CA VAL A 20 7.17 -15.95 -6.04
C VAL A 20 7.41 -15.57 -4.59
N ALA A 21 8.54 -14.94 -4.28
CA ALA A 21 8.85 -14.50 -2.92
C ALA A 21 7.90 -13.40 -2.44
N ARG A 22 7.50 -12.48 -3.34
CA ARG A 22 6.49 -11.45 -3.08
C ARG A 22 5.14 -12.04 -2.70
N MET A 23 4.66 -13.02 -3.46
CA MET A 23 3.40 -13.72 -3.17
C MET A 23 3.47 -14.45 -1.83
N GLY A 24 4.61 -15.07 -1.49
CA GLY A 24 4.80 -15.69 -0.17
C GLY A 24 4.62 -14.72 1.00
N VAL A 25 5.10 -13.47 0.87
CA VAL A 25 4.87 -12.42 1.88
C VAL A 25 3.37 -12.10 2.00
N TRP A 26 2.66 -12.00 0.88
CA TRP A 26 1.21 -11.74 0.86
C TRP A 26 0.41 -12.85 1.52
N ASP A 27 0.75 -14.12 1.25
CA ASP A 27 0.12 -15.28 1.86
C ASP A 27 0.33 -15.29 3.38
N GLU A 28 1.55 -15.02 3.85
CA GLU A 28 1.88 -14.98 5.28
C GLU A 28 1.07 -13.88 6.01
N ILE A 29 1.00 -12.68 5.43
CA ILE A 29 0.21 -11.58 6.01
C ILE A 29 -1.28 -11.94 6.05
N THR A 30 -1.79 -12.60 5.00
CA THR A 30 -3.18 -13.05 4.91
C THR A 30 -3.51 -14.08 6.00
N VAL A 31 -2.63 -15.05 6.24
CA VAL A 31 -2.79 -16.02 7.34
C VAL A 31 -2.81 -15.29 8.69
N LYS A 32 -1.89 -14.36 8.92
CA LYS A 32 -1.83 -13.57 10.16
C LYS A 32 -3.10 -12.74 10.38
N ARG A 33 -3.68 -12.16 9.32
CA ARG A 33 -4.95 -11.44 9.36
C ARG A 33 -6.09 -12.35 9.79
N ARG A 34 -6.22 -13.52 9.16
CA ARG A 34 -7.30 -14.50 9.45
C ARG A 34 -7.25 -15.06 10.87
N LEU A 35 -6.05 -15.20 11.44
CA LEU A 35 -5.86 -15.71 12.81
C LEU A 35 -5.99 -14.63 13.89
N SER A 36 -6.10 -13.35 13.50
CA SER A 36 -6.13 -12.25 14.45
C SER A 36 -7.53 -12.02 15.02
N SER A 37 -7.59 -11.71 16.32
CA SER A 37 -8.80 -11.20 16.97
C SER A 37 -8.93 -9.68 16.91
N VAL A 38 -7.94 -8.99 16.32
CA VAL A 38 -7.93 -7.53 16.16
C VAL A 38 -8.34 -7.20 14.73
N ASN A 39 -9.35 -6.35 14.55
CA ASN A 39 -9.88 -6.02 13.23
C ASN A 39 -9.34 -4.69 12.67
N LEU A 40 -8.81 -3.79 13.51
CA LEU A 40 -8.19 -2.53 13.08
C LEU A 40 -6.78 -2.80 12.52
N TRP A 41 -6.66 -2.86 11.19
CA TRP A 41 -5.40 -3.14 10.51
C TRP A 41 -4.99 -2.00 9.59
N CYS A 42 -3.69 -1.72 9.58
CA CYS A 42 -3.02 -0.86 8.62
C CYS A 42 -1.81 -1.62 8.07
N VAL A 43 -1.83 -1.97 6.79
CA VAL A 43 -0.71 -2.59 6.08
C VAL A 43 -0.08 -1.53 5.20
N VAL A 44 1.17 -1.19 5.48
CA VAL A 44 1.86 -0.03 4.88
C VAL A 44 3.24 -0.42 4.39
N GLY A 45 3.69 0.16 3.28
CA GLY A 45 5.07 0.04 2.82
C GLY A 45 5.17 -0.26 1.33
N ASP A 46 6.31 -0.81 0.92
CA ASP A 46 6.62 -1.13 -0.46
C ASP A 46 6.11 -2.53 -0.82
N PHE A 47 5.07 -2.57 -1.64
CA PHE A 47 4.49 -3.83 -2.11
C PHE A 47 5.17 -4.36 -3.37
N ASN A 48 6.08 -3.61 -4.00
CA ASN A 48 6.69 -3.95 -5.28
C ASN A 48 5.66 -4.40 -6.34
N SER A 49 4.46 -3.80 -6.33
CA SER A 49 3.37 -4.15 -7.24
C SER A 49 2.48 -2.95 -7.55
N ILE A 50 2.05 -2.88 -8.81
CA ILE A 50 0.99 -1.98 -9.27
C ILE A 50 -0.35 -2.71 -9.27
N ARG A 51 -1.45 -1.97 -9.13
CA ARG A 51 -2.82 -2.46 -9.20
C ARG A 51 -3.41 -2.35 -10.60
N CYS A 52 -2.99 -1.35 -11.37
CA CYS A 52 -3.42 -1.10 -12.74
C CYS A 52 -2.29 -0.44 -13.55
N GLU A 53 -2.43 -0.41 -14.89
CA GLU A 53 -1.40 0.12 -15.79
C GLU A 53 -1.14 1.62 -15.56
N ASP A 54 -2.15 2.40 -15.16
CA ASP A 54 -2.02 3.85 -14.95
C ASP A 54 -1.07 4.21 -13.81
N GLU A 55 -0.75 3.24 -12.95
CA GLU A 55 0.21 3.40 -11.86
C GLU A 55 1.67 3.24 -12.33
N ARG A 56 1.89 3.02 -13.62
CA ARG A 56 3.21 3.00 -14.25
C ARG A 56 3.24 3.92 -15.47
N VAL A 57 4.27 4.75 -15.54
CA VAL A 57 4.60 5.51 -16.74
C VAL A 57 6.03 5.17 -17.16
N SER A 58 6.22 4.78 -18.42
CA SER A 58 7.50 4.42 -19.00
C SER A 58 7.68 5.04 -20.37
N THR A 59 8.86 5.61 -20.66
CA THR A 59 9.17 6.15 -22.00
C THR A 59 9.33 5.06 -23.07
N SER A 60 9.61 3.82 -22.67
CA SER A 60 9.78 2.68 -23.57
C SER A 60 8.45 2.00 -23.99
N GLY A 61 7.31 2.43 -23.44
CA GLY A 61 6.03 1.76 -23.64
C GLY A 61 5.89 0.39 -22.94
N MET A 62 6.88 -0.03 -22.14
CA MET A 62 6.77 -1.27 -21.33
C MET A 62 5.59 -1.20 -20.37
N ARG A 63 4.74 -2.22 -20.44
CA ARG A 63 3.54 -2.40 -19.61
C ARG A 63 3.82 -3.24 -18.37
N GLY A 64 2.90 -3.17 -17.41
CA GLY A 64 2.87 -4.05 -16.25
C GLY A 64 2.51 -5.49 -16.61
N SER A 65 2.81 -6.42 -15.69
CA SER A 65 2.31 -7.80 -15.80
C SER A 65 0.86 -7.84 -15.31
N GLN A 66 -0.07 -8.19 -16.21
CA GLN A 66 -1.50 -8.30 -15.88
C GLN A 66 -1.78 -9.38 -14.82
N SER A 67 -1.00 -10.46 -14.82
CA SER A 67 -1.12 -11.51 -13.81
C SER A 67 -0.60 -11.07 -12.44
N ASP A 68 0.42 -10.22 -12.38
CA ASP A 68 0.92 -9.65 -11.12
C ASP A 68 -0.08 -8.65 -10.53
N MET A 69 -0.67 -7.81 -11.39
CA MET A 69 -1.71 -6.87 -10.97
C MET A 69 -2.94 -7.59 -10.43
N ARG A 70 -3.36 -8.67 -11.10
CA ARG A 70 -4.46 -9.51 -10.62
C ARG A 70 -4.15 -10.11 -9.25
N ALA A 71 -3.00 -10.77 -9.10
CA ALA A 71 -2.60 -11.38 -7.84
C ALA A 71 -2.51 -10.35 -6.70
N PHE A 72 -2.04 -9.14 -6.99
CA PHE A 72 -1.98 -8.08 -5.98
C PHE A 72 -3.38 -7.58 -5.57
N ASN A 73 -4.29 -7.40 -6.53
CA ASN A 73 -5.68 -7.03 -6.22
C ASN A 73 -6.41 -8.15 -5.44
N GLU A 74 -6.17 -9.42 -5.79
CA GLU A 74 -6.69 -10.58 -5.04
C GLU A 74 -6.15 -10.61 -3.60
N PHE A 75 -4.87 -10.28 -3.38
CA PHE A 75 -4.31 -10.13 -2.03
C PHE A 75 -5.04 -9.04 -1.24
N ILE A 76 -5.25 -7.86 -1.83
CA ILE A 76 -5.97 -6.75 -1.19
C ILE A 76 -7.40 -7.16 -0.81
N GLU A 77 -8.09 -7.85 -1.72
CA GLU A 77 -9.46 -8.37 -1.50
C GLU A 77 -9.49 -9.43 -0.39
N ASN A 78 -8.59 -10.42 -0.44
CA ASN A 78 -8.49 -11.49 0.56
C ASN A 78 -8.13 -10.99 1.97
N MET A 79 -7.46 -9.84 2.06
CA MET A 79 -7.14 -9.16 3.31
C MET A 79 -8.30 -8.31 3.85
N GLU A 80 -9.33 -8.07 3.05
CA GLU A 80 -10.45 -7.16 3.33
C GLU A 80 -9.95 -5.76 3.72
N VAL A 81 -8.96 -5.25 2.97
CA VAL A 81 -8.39 -3.93 3.15
C VAL A 81 -8.61 -3.05 1.92
N GLU A 82 -8.65 -1.74 2.16
CA GLU A 82 -8.86 -0.72 1.15
C GLU A 82 -7.58 0.10 0.95
N ASP A 83 -7.21 0.37 -0.31
CA ASP A 83 -6.11 1.28 -0.65
C ASP A 83 -6.60 2.71 -0.48
N LEU A 84 -6.00 3.44 0.47
CA LEU A 84 -6.47 4.77 0.81
C LEU A 84 -6.41 5.73 -0.40
N PRO A 85 -7.36 6.67 -0.52
CA PRO A 85 -7.25 7.72 -1.52
C PRO A 85 -5.92 8.47 -1.40
N THR A 86 -5.20 8.60 -2.51
CA THR A 86 -3.92 9.32 -2.53
C THR A 86 -4.13 10.78 -2.89
N ILE A 87 -3.62 11.68 -2.05
CA ILE A 87 -3.67 13.13 -2.24
C ILE A 87 -2.32 13.63 -2.76
N GLY A 88 -2.37 14.52 -3.76
CA GLY A 88 -1.19 15.17 -4.34
C GLY A 88 -0.52 14.32 -5.41
N ARG A 89 0.70 13.84 -5.12
CA ARG A 89 1.51 13.06 -6.09
C ARG A 89 0.94 11.65 -6.28
N ARG A 90 1.21 11.07 -7.45
CA ARG A 90 0.67 9.75 -7.85
C ARG A 90 1.68 8.61 -7.81
N PHE A 91 2.97 8.91 -7.92
CA PHE A 91 4.03 7.88 -8.02
C PHE A 91 4.95 7.99 -6.84
N SER A 92 5.25 6.84 -6.23
CA SER A 92 6.11 6.72 -5.05
C SER A 92 7.51 6.25 -5.41
N TRP A 93 7.74 5.66 -6.58
CA TRP A 93 9.06 5.23 -7.04
C TRP A 93 9.42 5.86 -8.39
N TYR A 94 10.71 6.20 -8.55
CA TYR A 94 11.24 6.84 -9.75
C TYR A 94 12.59 6.23 -10.11
N LYS A 95 12.70 5.70 -11.33
CA LYS A 95 13.99 5.26 -11.86
C LYS A 95 14.96 6.44 -11.89
N PRO A 96 16.24 6.26 -11.48
CA PRO A 96 17.20 7.38 -11.39
C PRO A 96 17.36 8.21 -12.67
N ASN A 97 17.23 7.58 -13.84
CA ASN A 97 17.32 8.25 -15.14
C ASN A 97 16.01 8.92 -15.61
N GLY A 98 14.96 8.93 -14.77
CA GLY A 98 13.68 9.60 -15.05
C GLY A 98 12.79 8.91 -16.09
N THR A 99 13.21 7.78 -16.67
CA THR A 99 12.47 7.10 -17.75
C THR A 99 11.24 6.34 -17.27
N VAL A 100 11.19 6.00 -15.99
CA VAL A 100 10.09 5.23 -15.39
C VAL A 100 9.71 5.81 -14.04
N ARG A 101 8.41 5.93 -13.78
CA ARG A 101 7.84 6.25 -12.47
C ARG A 101 6.67 5.32 -12.17
N ILE A 102 6.59 4.84 -10.94
CA ILE A 102 5.68 3.76 -10.53
C ILE A 102 5.09 4.07 -9.15
N ARG A 103 3.84 3.67 -8.89
CA ARG A 103 3.27 3.64 -7.53
C ARG A 103 3.47 2.24 -6.93
N LEU A 104 4.44 2.11 -6.02
CA LEU A 104 4.78 0.84 -5.36
C LEU A 104 4.40 0.86 -3.87
N ASP A 105 4.71 1.98 -3.20
CA ASP A 105 4.37 2.20 -1.80
C ASP A 105 2.90 2.57 -1.58
N ARG A 106 2.25 1.95 -0.59
CA ARG A 106 0.81 2.16 -0.27
C ARG A 106 0.50 2.06 1.20
N ILE A 107 -0.62 2.66 1.60
CA ILE A 107 -1.29 2.43 2.87
C ILE A 107 -2.63 1.75 2.60
N LEU A 108 -2.75 0.50 3.04
CA LEU A 108 -3.96 -0.30 2.97
C LEU A 108 -4.56 -0.41 4.37
N VAL A 109 -5.85 -0.16 4.54
CA VAL A 109 -6.50 -0.19 5.86
C VAL A 109 -7.74 -1.06 5.85
N SER A 110 -8.06 -1.67 6.99
CA SER A 110 -9.31 -2.43 7.11
C SER A 110 -10.53 -1.51 7.12
N ARG A 111 -11.71 -2.09 6.86
CA ARG A 111 -12.97 -1.36 6.99
C ARG A 111 -13.17 -0.76 8.38
N GLU A 112 -12.78 -1.47 9.44
CA GLU A 112 -12.88 -0.97 10.81
C GLU A 112 -12.04 0.28 11.03
N TRP A 113 -10.90 0.39 10.33
CA TRP A 113 -10.08 1.59 10.37
C TRP A 113 -10.85 2.79 9.83
N LEU A 114 -11.54 2.63 8.71
CA LEU A 114 -12.33 3.70 8.09
C LEU A 114 -13.60 4.03 8.89
N LEU A 115 -14.10 3.12 9.72
CA LEU A 115 -15.17 3.41 10.67
C LEU A 115 -14.65 4.23 11.86
N ALA A 116 -13.45 3.92 12.35
CA ALA A 116 -12.83 4.65 13.46
C ALA A 116 -12.28 6.02 13.03
N TRP A 117 -11.75 6.10 11.81
CA TRP A 117 -11.20 7.32 11.19
C TRP A 117 -11.74 7.49 9.77
N PRO A 118 -13.03 7.88 9.63
CA PRO A 118 -13.62 8.21 8.34
C PRO A 118 -12.79 9.28 7.64
N GLY A 119 -12.70 9.24 6.32
CA GLY A 119 -11.93 10.25 5.58
C GLY A 119 -10.41 10.11 5.70
N SER A 120 -9.90 8.99 6.21
CA SER A 120 -8.47 8.66 6.14
C SER A 120 -7.97 8.73 4.69
N THR A 121 -6.82 9.36 4.48
CA THR A 121 -6.16 9.49 3.17
C THR A 121 -4.68 9.19 3.31
N GLN A 122 -4.00 9.00 2.18
CA GLN A 122 -2.55 8.92 2.12
C GLN A 122 -1.96 10.03 1.23
N MET A 123 -0.75 10.48 1.54
CA MET A 123 -0.03 11.47 0.76
C MET A 123 1.36 10.95 0.40
N ILE A 124 1.75 11.13 -0.87
CA ILE A 124 3.12 10.87 -1.32
C ILE A 124 3.94 12.15 -1.13
N MET A 125 4.92 12.07 -0.24
CA MET A 125 5.78 13.18 0.19
C MET A 125 6.88 13.50 -0.84
N ASP A 126 7.65 14.54 -0.58
CA ASP A 126 8.80 14.91 -1.42
C ASP A 126 9.86 13.82 -1.44
N ARG A 127 10.39 13.55 -2.63
CA ARG A 127 11.54 12.66 -2.81
C ARG A 127 12.80 13.36 -2.36
N CYS A 128 13.57 12.70 -1.49
CA CYS A 128 14.87 13.20 -1.03
C CYS A 128 16.00 12.35 -1.61
N ILE A 129 16.54 11.41 -0.82
CA ILE A 129 17.76 10.64 -1.15
C ILE A 129 17.50 9.28 -1.80
N SER A 130 16.27 8.77 -1.72
CA SER A 130 15.88 7.46 -2.25
C SER A 130 15.24 7.60 -3.64
N ASP A 131 15.25 6.53 -4.42
CA ASP A 131 14.39 6.38 -5.59
C ASP A 131 12.91 6.25 -5.21
N HIS A 132 12.61 5.92 -3.95
CA HIS A 132 11.29 6.00 -3.33
C HIS A 132 10.98 7.36 -2.69
N CYS A 133 9.69 7.67 -2.61
CA CYS A 133 9.11 8.81 -1.92
C CYS A 133 8.41 8.31 -0.65
N PRO A 134 8.61 8.96 0.50
CA PRO A 134 7.87 8.60 1.71
C PRO A 134 6.36 8.74 1.51
N ILE A 135 5.58 7.86 2.14
CA ILE A 135 4.12 7.95 2.20
C ILE A 135 3.67 8.30 3.62
N LYS A 136 2.65 9.14 3.72
CA LYS A 136 2.11 9.64 4.99
C LYS A 136 0.64 9.27 5.09
N LEU A 137 0.25 8.64 6.20
CA LEU A 137 -1.14 8.48 6.59
C LEU A 137 -1.67 9.78 7.19
N GLN A 138 -2.82 10.23 6.72
CA GLN A 138 -3.55 11.35 7.30
C GLN A 138 -4.94 10.87 7.68
N VAL A 139 -5.23 10.90 8.98
CA VAL A 139 -6.56 10.66 9.52
C VAL A 139 -7.19 12.02 9.81
N SER A 140 -8.46 12.23 9.45
CA SER A 140 -9.18 13.38 9.98
C SER A 140 -9.48 13.13 11.45
N ASN A 141 -9.16 14.11 12.29
CA ASN A 141 -9.75 14.15 13.61
C ASN A 141 -11.21 14.51 13.41
N SER A 142 -12.11 13.64 13.86
CA SER A 142 -13.43 14.09 14.26
C SER A 142 -13.20 14.92 15.52
N ASP A 143 -13.21 16.24 15.38
CA ASP A 143 -13.42 17.13 16.53
C ASP A 143 -14.85 16.93 17.06
#